data_AF-A0A0A0IQ59-F1
#
_entry.id   AF-A0A0A0IQ59-F1
#
_cell.length_a   1.000
_cell.length_b   1.000
_cell.length_c   1.000
_cell.angle_alpha   90.00
_cell.angle_beta   90.00
_cell.angle_gamma   90.00
#
_symmetry.space_group_name_H-M   'P 1'
#
loop_
_entity.id
_entity.type
_entity.pdbx_description
1 polymer ?
#
loop_
_entity_poly.entity_id
_entity_poly.type
_entity_poly.pdbx_seq_one_letter_code
_entity_poly.pdbx_strand_id
1 'polypeptide(L)'
;MEENLKVFQTEINSINDESIKQFTVKALESLPEYFWEVPASSTGKYHPQYALGEGGLVRHTKGAVKIALELFNNHTVQDFTSIQKDIIISSLLLHDGCKSGIEKSRYTKTEHPL
;
A
#
# COMPACT_ATOMS: atom_id res chain seq x y z
N MET A 1 1.94 18.01 -2.74
CA MET A 1 1.88 16.55 -2.90
C MET A 1 2.53 16.21 -4.23
N GLU A 2 3.56 15.37 -4.18
CA GLU A 2 4.29 14.91 -5.37
C GLU A 2 3.37 14.22 -6.38
N GLU A 3 3.80 14.16 -7.65
CA GLU A 3 2.97 13.65 -8.74
C GLU A 3 2.63 12.16 -8.60
N ASN A 4 3.57 11.36 -8.10
CA ASN A 4 3.40 9.92 -7.90
C ASN A 4 2.31 9.60 -6.86
N LEU A 5 2.17 10.41 -5.80
CA LEU A 5 1.19 10.21 -4.74
C LEU A 5 -0.25 10.38 -5.20
N LYS A 6 -0.48 11.13 -6.29
CA LYS A 6 -1.82 11.29 -6.86
C LYS A 6 -2.43 9.93 -7.22
N VAL A 7 -1.60 8.92 -7.49
CA VAL A 7 -2.08 7.55 -7.73
C VAL A 7 -2.86 7.01 -6.53
N PHE A 8 -2.47 7.33 -5.30
CA PHE A 8 -3.12 6.88 -4.06
C PHE A 8 -4.11 7.90 -3.48
N GLN A 9 -4.49 8.94 -4.23
CA GLN A 9 -5.34 10.01 -3.71
C GLN A 9 -6.65 9.50 -3.10
N THR A 10 -7.29 8.52 -3.74
CA THR A 10 -8.54 7.92 -3.25
C THR A 10 -8.33 7.18 -1.93
N GLU A 11 -7.28 6.38 -1.84
CA GLU A 11 -6.92 5.62 -0.65
C GLU A 11 -6.53 6.54 0.51
N ILE A 12 -5.70 7.55 0.26
CA ILE A 12 -5.30 8.56 1.25
C ILE A 12 -6.51 9.34 1.77
N ASN A 13 -7.44 9.71 0.90
CA ASN A 13 -8.68 10.41 1.29
C ASN A 13 -9.64 9.53 2.09
N SER A 14 -9.43 8.22 2.12
CA SER A 14 -10.23 7.30 2.94
C SER A 14 -9.76 7.24 4.41
N ILE A 15 -8.61 7.84 4.72
CA ILE A 15 -8.09 8.02 6.08
C ILE A 15 -8.72 9.29 6.66
N ASN A 16 -9.46 9.18 7.76
CA ASN A 16 -10.20 10.31 8.33
C ASN A 16 -9.39 11.09 9.37
N ASP A 17 -8.67 10.39 10.24
CA ASP A 17 -7.77 11.02 11.20
C ASP A 17 -6.63 11.73 10.48
N GLU A 18 -6.52 13.04 10.73
CA GLU A 18 -5.57 13.88 10.01
C GLU A 18 -4.12 13.57 10.40
N SER A 19 -3.86 13.15 11.64
CA SER A 19 -2.50 12.80 12.08
C SER A 19 -2.01 11.54 11.37
N ILE A 20 -2.88 10.51 11.26
CA ILE A 20 -2.58 9.30 10.50
C ILE A 20 -2.38 9.65 9.03
N LYS A 21 -3.28 10.43 8.42
CA LYS A 21 -3.18 10.81 7.01
C LYS A 21 -1.86 11.52 6.69
N GLN A 22 -1.49 12.50 7.51
CA GLN A 22 -0.23 13.24 7.33
C GLN A 22 0.99 12.33 7.52
N PHE A 23 0.94 11.41 8.48
CA PHE A 23 1.97 10.38 8.63
C PHE A 23 2.08 9.50 7.38
N THR A 24 0.97 8.97 6.88
CA THR A 24 0.94 8.10 5.70
C THR A 24 1.50 8.82 4.46
N VAL A 25 1.11 10.07 4.23
CA VAL A 25 1.62 10.87 3.11
C VAL A 25 3.13 11.04 3.19
N LYS A 26 3.66 11.46 4.35
CA LYS A 26 5.12 11.61 4.56
C LYS A 26 5.88 10.29 4.39
N ALA A 27 5.31 9.20 4.86
CA ALA A 27 5.91 7.87 4.71
C ALA A 27 5.93 7.44 3.24
N LEU A 28 4.85 7.68 2.48
CA LEU A 28 4.80 7.43 1.03
C LEU A 28 5.80 8.29 0.25
N GLU A 29 5.96 9.57 0.60
CA GLU A 29 6.99 10.48 0.05
C GLU A 29 8.41 9.97 0.30
N SER A 30 8.62 9.19 1.37
CA SER A 30 9.93 8.65 1.75
C SER A 30 10.22 7.27 1.14
N LEU A 31 9.30 6.70 0.37
CA LEU A 31 9.49 5.36 -0.21
C LEU A 31 10.54 5.38 -1.33
N PRO A 32 11.32 4.30 -1.48
CA PRO A 32 12.24 4.16 -2.60
C PRO A 32 11.56 4.28 -3.97
N GLU A 33 12.21 4.93 -4.93
CA GLU A 33 11.65 5.16 -6.29
C GLU A 33 11.13 3.88 -6.96
N TYR A 34 11.80 2.74 -6.72
CA TYR A 34 11.42 1.48 -7.35
C TYR A 34 10.00 1.03 -6.97
N PHE A 35 9.46 1.45 -5.82
CA PHE A 35 8.12 1.07 -5.39
C PHE A 35 7.05 1.44 -6.43
N TRP A 36 7.26 2.57 -7.11
CA TRP A 36 6.34 3.11 -8.10
C TRP A 36 6.39 2.37 -9.45
N GLU A 37 7.49 1.66 -9.73
CA GLU A 37 7.79 1.11 -11.05
C GLU A 37 7.77 -0.42 -11.11
N VAL A 38 8.13 -1.12 -10.02
CA VAL A 38 8.34 -2.57 -10.06
C VAL A 38 7.04 -3.37 -10.13
N PRO A 39 7.08 -4.60 -10.68
CA PRO A 39 5.97 -5.53 -10.54
C PRO A 39 5.77 -5.96 -9.09
N ALA A 40 4.55 -6.36 -8.73
CA ALA A 40 4.28 -6.91 -7.40
C ALA A 40 5.02 -8.24 -7.17
N SER A 41 5.32 -8.98 -8.24
CA SER A 41 6.08 -10.23 -8.21
C SER A 41 6.95 -10.39 -9.45
N SER A 42 8.23 -10.71 -9.25
CA SER A 42 9.20 -10.92 -10.33
C SER A 42 8.96 -12.22 -11.11
N THR A 43 8.31 -13.22 -10.50
CA THR A 43 7.98 -14.51 -11.14
C THR A 43 6.53 -14.61 -11.57
N GLY A 44 5.69 -13.66 -11.17
CA GLY A 44 4.23 -13.69 -11.33
C GLY A 44 3.52 -14.76 -10.50
N LYS A 45 4.25 -15.60 -9.76
CA LYS A 45 3.67 -16.66 -8.94
C LYS A 45 2.79 -16.05 -7.83
N TYR A 46 1.58 -16.58 -7.67
CA TYR A 46 0.57 -16.18 -6.68
C TYR A 46 0.01 -14.76 -6.80
N HIS A 47 0.30 -14.03 -7.88
CA HIS A 47 -0.22 -12.68 -8.08
C HIS A 47 -1.22 -12.64 -9.24
N PRO A 48 -2.31 -11.86 -9.12
CA PRO A 48 -3.26 -11.68 -10.20
C PRO A 48 -2.61 -10.91 -11.36
N GLN A 49 -3.09 -11.14 -12.58
CA GLN A 49 -2.52 -10.56 -13.80
C GLN A 49 -2.42 -9.03 -13.76
N TYR A 50 -3.37 -8.35 -13.08
CA TYR A 50 -3.36 -6.90 -12.96
C TYR A 50 -2.19 -6.35 -12.13
N ALA A 51 -1.55 -7.17 -11.28
CA ALA A 51 -0.45 -6.76 -10.41
C ALA A 51 0.95 -7.06 -11.00
N LEU A 52 1.00 -7.57 -12.23
CA LEU A 52 2.24 -7.84 -12.95
C LEU A 52 2.67 -6.63 -13.80
N GLY A 53 3.92 -6.62 -14.27
CA GLY A 53 4.48 -5.56 -15.11
C GLY A 53 4.78 -4.26 -14.37
N GLU A 54 5.11 -3.22 -15.12
CA GLU A 54 5.46 -1.89 -14.60
C GLU A 54 4.32 -1.29 -13.76
N GLY A 55 4.67 -0.73 -12.60
CA GLY A 55 3.72 -0.22 -11.60
C GLY A 55 2.83 -1.29 -10.97
N GLY A 56 3.20 -2.56 -11.12
CA GLY A 56 2.42 -3.69 -10.59
C GLY A 56 2.31 -3.67 -9.07
N LEU A 57 3.35 -3.23 -8.37
CA LEU A 57 3.35 -3.12 -6.91
C LEU A 57 2.35 -2.05 -6.43
N VAL A 58 2.27 -0.91 -7.10
CA VAL A 58 1.26 0.14 -6.83
C VAL A 58 -0.15 -0.43 -7.00
N ARG A 59 -0.42 -1.14 -8.10
CA ARG A 59 -1.74 -1.76 -8.34
C ARG A 59 -2.08 -2.84 -7.31
N HIS A 60 -1.10 -3.61 -6.86
CA HIS A 60 -1.25 -4.57 -5.77
C HIS A 60 -1.67 -3.89 -4.46
N THR A 61 -0.95 -2.84 -4.07
CA THR A 61 -1.25 -2.04 -2.86
C THR A 61 -2.66 -1.43 -2.94
N LYS A 62 -3.05 -0.87 -4.08
CA LYS A 62 -4.42 -0.38 -4.31
C LYS A 62 -5.47 -1.48 -4.14
N GLY A 63 -5.22 -2.66 -4.71
CA GLY A 63 -6.09 -3.81 -4.58
C GLY A 63 -6.31 -4.21 -3.11
N ALA A 64 -5.25 -4.21 -2.32
CA ALA A 64 -5.32 -4.51 -0.89
C ALA A 64 -6.19 -3.49 -0.12
N VAL A 65 -5.98 -2.18 -0.35
CA VAL A 65 -6.81 -1.13 0.27
C VAL A 65 -8.27 -1.24 -0.17
N LYS A 66 -8.53 -1.47 -1.46
CA LYS A 66 -9.90 -1.62 -1.97
C LYS A 66 -10.63 -2.78 -1.28
N ILE A 67 -9.99 -3.93 -1.10
CA ILE A 67 -10.57 -5.07 -0.37
C ILE A 67 -10.89 -4.69 1.08
N ALA A 68 -9.98 -3.99 1.77
CA ALA A 68 -10.22 -3.55 3.14
C ALA A 68 -11.42 -2.60 3.24
N LEU A 69 -11.54 -1.63 2.33
CA LEU A 69 -12.69 -0.71 2.27
C LEU A 69 -14.01 -1.44 2.07
N GLU A 70 -14.07 -2.49 1.23
CA GLU A 70 -15.27 -3.32 1.10
C GLU A 70 -15.58 -4.10 2.38
N LEU A 71 -14.57 -4.67 3.04
CA LEU A 71 -14.75 -5.41 4.30
C LEU A 71 -15.21 -4.51 5.46
N PHE A 72 -14.80 -3.24 5.50
CA PHE A 72 -15.24 -2.28 6.51
C PHE A 72 -16.74 -1.97 6.48
N ASN A 73 -17.41 -2.25 5.35
CA ASN A 73 -18.85 -2.11 5.19
C ASN A 73 -19.61 -3.38 5.62
N ASN A 74 -18.90 -4.46 5.95
CA ASN A 74 -19.50 -5.71 6.41
C ASN A 74 -19.31 -5.87 7.94
N HIS A 75 -20.35 -5.53 8.69
CA HIS A 75 -20.35 -5.61 10.16
C HIS A 75 -20.47 -7.04 10.71
N THR A 76 -20.75 -8.03 9.86
CA THR A 76 -20.74 -9.45 10.27
C THR A 76 -19.32 -10.02 10.31
N VAL A 77 -18.41 -9.47 9.50
CA VAL A 77 -17.02 -9.94 9.38
C VAL A 77 -16.09 -9.19 10.33
N GLN A 78 -16.39 -7.93 10.66
CA GLN A 78 -15.55 -7.09 11.51
C GLN A 78 -16.36 -6.06 12.28
N ASP A 79 -15.77 -5.54 13.36
CA ASP A 79 -16.31 -4.42 14.15
C ASP A 79 -15.20 -3.43 14.53
N PHE A 80 -14.43 -2.98 13.54
CA PHE A 80 -13.36 -2.01 13.73
C PHE A 80 -13.91 -0.60 13.94
N THR A 81 -13.34 0.08 14.93
CA THR A 81 -13.53 1.51 15.14
C THR A 81 -12.98 2.32 13.95
N SER A 82 -13.44 3.57 13.80
CA SER A 82 -12.95 4.46 12.73
C SER A 82 -11.43 4.63 12.76
N ILE A 83 -10.84 4.78 13.95
CA ILE A 83 -9.39 4.92 14.10
C ILE A 83 -8.65 3.64 13.68
N GLN A 84 -9.19 2.45 13.99
CA GLN A 84 -8.60 1.19 13.54
C GLN A 84 -8.66 1.06 12.02
N LYS A 85 -9.76 1.48 11.38
CA LYS A 85 -9.89 1.49 9.91
C LYS A 85 -8.83 2.38 9.27
N ASP A 86 -8.61 3.58 9.81
CA ASP A 86 -7.58 4.52 9.36
C ASP A 86 -6.17 3.93 9.49
N ILE A 87 -5.86 3.30 10.63
CA ILE A 87 -4.58 2.59 10.86
C ILE A 87 -4.39 1.46 9.85
N ILE A 88 -5.44 0.67 9.57
CA ILE A 88 -5.38 -0.44 8.61
C ILE A 88 -5.09 0.09 7.21
N ILE A 89 -5.78 1.15 6.77
CA ILE A 89 -5.54 1.76 5.45
C ILE A 89 -4.09 2.25 5.34
N SER A 90 -3.60 2.98 6.35
CA SER A 90 -2.19 3.43 6.39
C SER A 90 -1.22 2.25 6.32
N SER A 91 -1.47 1.19 7.10
CA SER A 91 -0.63 0.00 7.12
C SER A 91 -0.59 -0.67 5.75
N LEU A 92 -1.75 -0.83 5.10
CA LEU A 92 -1.84 -1.43 3.77
C LEU A 92 -1.16 -0.59 2.70
N LEU A 93 -1.24 0.74 2.77
CA LEU A 93 -0.53 1.62 1.82
C LEU A 93 1.00 1.47 1.92
N LEU A 94 1.52 1.15 3.11
CA LEU A 94 2.95 1.16 3.41
C LEU A 94 3.60 -0.23 3.47
N HIS A 95 2.82 -1.31 3.61
CA HIS A 95 3.33 -2.65 3.97
C HIS A 95 4.44 -3.20 3.07
N ASP A 96 4.37 -2.91 1.77
CA ASP A 96 5.31 -3.37 0.75
C ASP A 96 6.23 -2.24 0.26
N GLY A 97 6.19 -1.07 0.90
CA GLY A 97 6.89 0.15 0.48
C GLY A 97 8.40 -0.04 0.33
N CYS A 98 8.97 -0.89 1.18
CA CYS A 98 10.39 -1.20 1.15
C CYS A 98 10.69 -2.61 0.64
N LYS A 99 9.79 -3.33 -0.04
CA LYS A 99 9.92 -4.76 -0.44
C LYS A 99 11.32 -5.26 -0.87
N SER A 100 12.10 -4.44 -1.57
CA SER A 100 13.46 -4.73 -2.02
C SER A 100 14.56 -4.09 -1.15
N GLY A 101 14.26 -3.70 0.09
CA GLY A 101 15.09 -2.85 0.96
C GLY A 101 14.96 -1.36 0.68
N ILE A 102 15.54 -0.52 1.54
CA ILE A 102 15.68 0.93 1.31
C ILE A 102 16.53 1.16 0.04
N GLU A 103 17.69 0.50 -0.02
CA GLU A 103 18.44 0.33 -1.26
C GLU A 103 17.93 -0.91 -2.02
N LYS A 104 17.56 -0.72 -3.29
CA LYS A 104 16.95 -1.74 -4.14
C LYS A 104 17.88 -2.95 -4.31
N SER A 105 17.50 -4.09 -3.72
CA SER A 105 18.08 -5.39 -4.03
C SER A 105 17.36 -6.08 -5.20
N ARG A 106 18.07 -6.99 -5.87
CA ARG A 106 17.52 -7.79 -6.98
C ARG A 106 16.30 -8.64 -6.59
N TYR A 107 16.22 -9.05 -5.33
CA TYR A 107 15.15 -9.89 -4.79
C TYR A 107 14.49 -9.21 -3.58
N THR A 108 13.29 -9.66 -3.22
CA THR A 108 12.62 -9.29 -1.97
C THR A 108 13.53 -9.61 -0.79
N LYS A 109 13.72 -8.66 0.13
CA LYS A 109 14.43 -8.96 1.38
C LYS A 109 13.46 -9.64 2.35
N THR A 110 13.88 -10.76 2.95
CA THR A 110 13.08 -11.53 3.90
C THR A 110 12.73 -10.79 5.18
N GLU A 111 13.41 -9.67 5.46
CA GLU A 111 13.19 -8.84 6.64
C GLU A 111 12.00 -7.88 6.48
N HIS A 112 11.37 -7.77 5.30
CA HIS A 112 10.10 -7.02 5.17
C HIS A 112 8.94 -7.73 5.87
N PRO A 113 8.03 -7.01 6.55
CA PRO A 113 7.90 -5.55 6.59
C PRO A 113 8.51 -4.90 7.86
N LEU A 114 9.48 -5.55 8.52
CA LEU A 114 9.98 -5.16 9.86
C LEU A 114 10.63 -3.77 9.89
#